data_AF-Q98BV3-F1
#
_entry.id   AF-Q98BV3-F1
#
_cell.length_a   1.000
_cell.length_b   1.000
_cell.length_c   1.000
_cell.angle_alpha   90.00
_cell.angle_beta   90.00
_cell.angle_gamma   90.00
#
_symmetry.space_group_name_H-M   'P 1'
#
loop_
_entity.id
_entity.type
_entity.pdbx_description
1 polymer ?
#
loop_
_entity_poly.entity_id
_entity_poly.type
_entity_poly.pdbx_seq_one_letter_code
_entity_poly.pdbx_strand_id
1 'polypeptide(L)'
;MTSVLEKRHAPKQRAEAQRALTGEDFVGDEAPGKDLPSRPRLDPAEFIKANMGLVPVLALPEIRFYTAHPGSGLRRLVDPEDDADADDDTPEPQPPYWAYAWAGGAVLARHILNHPKTVAGRRVLDLGAGSGIVGIAAAKAGASEVIAAEIDRNGVAAIGLNAAANGVEITIVHQDITMGSPPAVDLVLAGDVFYGREVALRVIPFLDRCLAAGIEVLVGDPRRHDLPLSRLRLLAEYQVPDFGDAKDAALKPSGVFRFEAETAPALAGAIKPSP
;
A
#
# COMPACT_ATOMS: atom_id res chain seq x y z
N MET A 1 31.85 3.12 23.23
CA MET A 1 30.77 2.41 23.96
C MET A 1 29.47 2.70 23.25
N THR A 2 29.29 2.04 22.10
CA THR A 2 28.17 2.25 21.18
C THR A 2 27.27 1.02 21.25
N SER A 3 25.98 1.22 20.99
CA SER A 3 24.91 0.22 20.93
C SER A 3 24.11 0.05 22.22
N VAL A 4 22.94 0.68 22.27
CA VAL A 4 21.62 0.01 22.40
C VAL A 4 20.58 1.07 22.01
N LEU A 5 20.07 1.05 20.78
CA LEU A 5 18.82 1.69 20.37
C LEU A 5 18.40 1.14 19.00
N GLU A 6 18.28 -0.17 18.92
CA GLU A 6 17.59 -0.86 17.83
C GLU A 6 16.67 -1.90 18.44
N LYS A 7 15.42 -1.91 17.96
CA LYS A 7 14.35 -2.91 18.06
C LYS A 7 13.06 -2.35 18.67
N ARG A 8 11.96 -2.73 18.01
CA ARG A 8 10.52 -2.62 18.39
C ARG A 8 9.81 -1.37 17.86
N HIS A 9 9.44 -1.31 16.58
CA HIS A 9 8.38 -0.37 16.15
C HIS A 9 7.45 -0.91 15.04
N ALA A 10 7.95 -1.67 14.05
CA ALA A 10 7.11 -2.36 13.06
C ALA A 10 6.04 -3.34 13.63
N PRO A 11 6.25 -4.03 14.79
CA PRO A 11 5.27 -5.00 15.30
C PRO A 11 3.93 -4.39 15.73
N LYS A 12 3.91 -3.11 16.14
CA LYS A 12 2.74 -2.51 16.79
C LYS A 12 1.61 -2.19 15.79
N GLN A 13 1.95 -1.68 14.61
CA GLN A 13 0.99 -1.29 13.57
C GLN A 13 0.37 -2.51 12.88
N ARG A 14 1.18 -3.55 12.64
CA ARG A 14 0.68 -4.86 12.21
C ARG A 14 -0.24 -5.47 13.28
N ALA A 15 0.12 -5.36 14.56
CA ALA A 15 -0.72 -5.83 15.66
C ALA A 15 -2.00 -4.99 15.83
N GLU A 16 -2.03 -3.71 15.50
CA GLU A 16 -3.25 -2.88 15.56
C GLU A 16 -4.18 -3.13 14.36
N ALA A 17 -3.64 -3.33 13.16
CA ALA A 17 -4.39 -3.84 12.01
C ALA A 17 -4.93 -5.25 12.28
N GLN A 18 -4.16 -6.10 12.98
CA GLN A 18 -4.61 -7.41 13.46
C GLN A 18 -5.64 -7.29 14.60
N ARG A 19 -5.51 -6.33 15.53
CA ARG A 19 -6.48 -6.12 16.62
C ARG A 19 -7.83 -5.61 16.12
N ALA A 20 -7.84 -4.85 15.01
CA ALA A 20 -9.07 -4.54 14.31
C ALA A 20 -9.81 -5.83 13.86
N LEU A 21 -9.10 -6.95 13.69
CA LEU A 21 -9.65 -8.29 13.40
C LEU A 21 -10.04 -9.12 14.65
N THR A 22 -9.45 -8.91 15.83
CA THR A 22 -9.61 -9.87 16.98
C THR A 22 -10.52 -9.45 18.12
N GLY A 23 -11.08 -8.24 18.10
CA GLY A 23 -11.96 -7.65 19.14
C GLY A 23 -12.69 -8.69 19.95
N GLU A 24 -12.25 -8.78 21.20
CA GLU A 24 -12.64 -9.80 22.15
C GLU A 24 -14.09 -9.58 22.56
N ASP A 25 -14.91 -10.62 22.40
CA ASP A 25 -15.97 -10.95 23.35
C ASP A 25 -16.06 -12.49 23.43
N PHE A 26 -16.12 -12.99 24.65
CA PHE A 26 -16.10 -14.41 25.00
C PHE A 26 -17.52 -14.96 25.26
N VAL A 27 -17.65 -16.28 25.03
CA VAL A 27 -18.64 -17.28 25.52
C VAL A 27 -19.85 -17.61 24.62
N GLY A 28 -19.89 -18.87 24.17
CA GLY A 28 -21.08 -19.72 24.40
C GLY A 28 -21.39 -20.85 23.40
N ASP A 29 -20.97 -22.07 23.77
CA ASP A 29 -21.61 -23.39 23.55
C ASP A 29 -21.69 -24.02 22.14
N GLU A 30 -20.96 -25.13 21.95
CA GLU A 30 -21.04 -26.00 20.77
C GLU A 30 -22.28 -26.91 20.82
N ALA A 31 -23.05 -26.94 19.73
CA ALA A 31 -23.99 -28.02 19.43
C ALA A 31 -23.69 -28.56 18.01
N PRO A 32 -23.68 -29.89 17.78
CA PRO A 32 -23.20 -30.43 16.52
C PRO A 32 -24.29 -30.43 15.43
N GLY A 33 -23.86 -30.08 14.21
CA GLY A 33 -24.33 -30.66 12.96
C GLY A 33 -25.71 -30.25 12.46
N LYS A 34 -25.78 -29.16 11.71
CA LYS A 34 -26.67 -29.03 10.54
C LYS A 34 -25.93 -28.30 9.43
N ASP A 35 -25.88 -28.92 8.24
CA ASP A 35 -25.49 -28.28 6.99
C ASP A 35 -26.39 -27.05 6.77
N LEU A 36 -25.94 -25.91 7.26
CA LEU A 36 -26.53 -24.60 7.00
C LEU A 36 -26.08 -24.18 5.60
N PRO A 37 -26.97 -23.61 4.76
CA PRO A 37 -26.56 -23.10 3.47
C PRO A 37 -25.46 -22.06 3.67
N SER A 38 -24.34 -22.22 2.95
CA SER A 38 -23.21 -21.28 2.94
C SER A 38 -23.74 -19.86 2.74
N ARG A 39 -23.42 -18.94 3.67
CA ARG A 39 -23.84 -17.55 3.56
C ARG A 39 -23.31 -16.96 2.24
N PRO A 40 -24.09 -16.16 1.52
CA PRO A 40 -23.62 -15.53 0.30
C PRO A 40 -22.53 -14.51 0.63
N ARG A 41 -21.36 -14.67 -0.02
CA ARG A 41 -20.20 -13.77 0.09
C ARG A 41 -20.62 -12.32 -0.16
N LEU A 42 -20.19 -11.42 0.72
CA LEU A 42 -20.53 -9.99 0.63
C LEU A 42 -19.89 -9.34 -0.60
N ASP A 43 -20.67 -8.51 -1.30
CA ASP A 43 -20.15 -7.62 -2.34
C ASP A 43 -19.34 -6.48 -1.69
N PRO A 44 -18.05 -6.30 -2.01
CA PRO A 44 -17.21 -5.33 -1.33
C PRO A 44 -17.65 -3.90 -1.60
N ALA A 45 -18.12 -3.59 -2.82
CA ALA A 45 -18.50 -2.23 -3.16
C ALA A 45 -19.75 -1.80 -2.39
N GLU A 46 -20.76 -2.66 -2.33
CA GLU A 46 -21.97 -2.41 -1.55
C GLU A 46 -21.68 -2.36 -0.05
N PHE A 47 -20.80 -3.24 0.45
CA PHE A 47 -20.36 -3.18 1.83
C PHE A 47 -19.68 -1.85 2.17
N ILE A 48 -18.70 -1.42 1.36
CA ILE A 48 -17.94 -0.18 1.60
C ILE A 48 -18.90 1.02 1.62
N LYS A 49 -19.81 1.13 0.64
CA LYS A 49 -20.79 2.23 0.60
C LYS A 49 -21.69 2.26 1.84
N ALA A 50 -22.12 1.09 2.31
CA ALA A 50 -23.08 0.99 3.40
C ALA A 50 -22.45 1.17 4.79
N ASN A 51 -21.16 0.83 4.96
CA ASN A 51 -20.54 0.69 6.28
C ASN A 51 -19.31 1.57 6.51
N MET A 52 -18.80 2.27 5.49
CA MET A 52 -17.65 3.16 5.63
C MET A 52 -18.04 4.62 5.33
N GLY A 53 -17.35 5.56 5.98
CA GLY A 53 -17.62 6.99 5.80
C GLY A 53 -16.79 7.57 4.67
N LEU A 54 -17.44 8.27 3.73
CA LEU A 54 -16.72 9.05 2.72
C LEU A 54 -16.27 10.39 3.32
N VAL A 55 -14.98 10.52 3.62
CA VAL A 55 -14.41 11.68 4.31
C VAL A 55 -13.13 12.17 3.61
N PRO A 56 -12.76 13.46 3.75
CA PRO A 56 -11.44 13.93 3.34
C PRO A 56 -10.33 13.18 4.09
N VAL A 57 -9.26 12.83 3.39
CA VAL A 57 -8.07 12.24 4.03
C VAL A 57 -7.37 13.32 4.85
N LEU A 58 -7.03 13.04 6.11
CA LEU A 58 -6.51 14.05 7.05
C LEU A 58 -5.27 14.79 6.53
N ALA A 59 -4.31 14.05 5.94
CA ALA A 59 -3.11 14.63 5.34
C ALA A 59 -3.35 15.25 3.95
N LEU A 60 -4.51 14.98 3.33
CA LEU A 60 -4.85 15.22 1.93
C LEU A 60 -6.33 15.62 1.79
N PRO A 61 -6.77 16.77 2.34
CA PRO A 61 -8.17 17.20 2.29
C PRO A 61 -8.73 17.37 0.86
N GLU A 62 -7.86 17.46 -0.14
CA GLU A 62 -8.18 17.49 -1.56
C GLU A 62 -8.69 16.14 -2.11
N ILE A 63 -8.48 15.05 -1.35
CA ILE A 63 -8.84 13.68 -1.69
C ILE A 63 -9.84 13.14 -0.66
N ARG A 64 -10.94 12.54 -1.13
CA ARG A 64 -11.97 11.92 -0.27
C ARG A 64 -12.01 10.42 -0.42
N PHE A 65 -11.98 9.69 0.70
CA PHE A 65 -11.92 8.23 0.76
C PHE A 65 -13.06 7.65 1.57
N TYR A 66 -13.57 6.51 1.16
CA TYR A 66 -14.27 5.62 2.07
C TYR A 66 -13.27 5.12 3.11
N THR A 67 -13.44 5.57 4.35
CA THR A 67 -12.52 5.30 5.46
C THR A 67 -13.23 4.45 6.51
N ALA A 68 -12.53 3.43 6.99
CA ALA A 68 -13.03 2.57 8.05
C ALA A 68 -13.06 3.29 9.40
N HIS A 69 -14.02 2.92 10.22
CA HIS A 69 -14.15 3.35 11.62
C HIS A 69 -14.54 2.15 12.49
N PRO A 70 -14.52 2.26 13.83
CA PRO A 70 -14.82 1.14 14.73
C PRO A 70 -16.18 0.45 14.46
N GLY A 71 -17.13 1.17 13.87
CA GLY A 71 -18.46 0.67 13.51
C GLY A 71 -18.57 0.07 12.11
N SER A 72 -17.52 0.07 11.28
CA SER A 72 -17.60 -0.42 9.89
C SER A 72 -17.78 -1.94 9.81
N GLY A 73 -17.40 -2.67 10.86
CA GLY A 73 -17.51 -4.13 10.90
C GLY A 73 -16.69 -4.83 9.82
N LEU A 74 -15.49 -4.31 9.52
CA LEU A 74 -14.58 -4.78 8.45
C LEU A 74 -14.31 -6.28 8.48
N ARG A 75 -14.36 -6.93 9.65
CA ARG A 75 -14.17 -8.39 9.77
C ARG A 75 -15.07 -9.18 8.84
N ARG A 76 -16.30 -8.72 8.62
CA ARG A 76 -17.26 -9.36 7.69
C ARG A 76 -16.76 -9.41 6.24
N LEU A 77 -15.79 -8.59 5.85
CA LEU A 77 -15.16 -8.65 4.52
C LEU A 77 -13.89 -9.52 4.48
N VAL A 78 -13.40 -9.94 5.64
CA VAL A 78 -12.07 -10.53 5.84
C VAL A 78 -12.17 -11.94 6.46
N ASP A 79 -13.36 -12.35 6.92
CA ASP A 79 -13.59 -13.65 7.54
C ASP A 79 -13.59 -14.77 6.48
N PRO A 80 -12.72 -15.80 6.60
CA PRO A 80 -12.66 -16.90 5.64
C PRO A 80 -13.95 -17.74 5.58
N GLU A 81 -14.83 -17.68 6.58
CA GLU A 81 -16.15 -18.34 6.51
C GLU A 81 -17.04 -17.81 5.36
N ASP A 82 -16.79 -16.59 4.88
CA ASP A 82 -17.50 -16.01 3.72
C ASP A 82 -16.83 -16.36 2.37
N ASP A 83 -15.69 -17.07 2.38
CA ASP A 83 -15.03 -17.59 1.19
C ASP A 83 -15.50 -19.03 0.92
N ALA A 84 -16.47 -19.17 0.01
CA ALA A 84 -17.05 -20.46 -0.39
C ALA A 84 -16.03 -21.48 -0.98
N ASP A 85 -14.78 -21.06 -1.21
CA ASP A 85 -13.66 -21.87 -1.72
C ASP A 85 -12.54 -22.05 -0.67
N ALA A 86 -12.77 -21.65 0.59
CA ALA A 86 -11.78 -21.77 1.65
C ALA A 86 -11.72 -23.22 2.19
N ASP A 87 -10.62 -23.92 1.89
CA ASP A 87 -10.24 -25.19 2.54
C ASP A 87 -9.60 -24.93 3.91
N ASP A 88 -9.48 -25.95 4.76
CA ASP A 88 -8.88 -25.89 6.11
C ASP A 88 -7.39 -25.45 6.10
N ASP A 89 -6.76 -25.46 4.92
CA ASP A 89 -5.40 -24.98 4.63
C ASP A 89 -5.37 -23.51 4.13
N THR A 90 -6.50 -22.78 4.21
CA THR A 90 -6.52 -21.36 3.82
C THR A 90 -5.63 -20.53 4.73
N PRO A 91 -4.69 -19.74 4.18
CA PRO A 91 -3.83 -18.88 4.98
C PRO A 91 -4.66 -17.92 5.83
N GLU A 92 -4.16 -17.59 7.03
CA GLU A 92 -4.79 -16.58 7.88
C GLU A 92 -5.15 -15.33 7.06
N PRO A 93 -6.36 -14.79 7.25
CA PRO A 93 -6.82 -13.66 6.47
C PRO A 93 -5.89 -12.47 6.69
N GLN A 94 -5.44 -11.90 5.57
CA GLN A 94 -4.54 -10.76 5.60
C GLN A 94 -5.26 -9.56 6.23
N PRO A 95 -4.55 -8.73 7.04
CA PRO A 95 -5.12 -7.49 7.53
C PRO A 95 -5.66 -6.64 6.39
N PRO A 96 -6.79 -5.91 6.57
CA PRO A 96 -7.40 -5.11 5.52
C PRO A 96 -6.60 -3.82 5.28
N TYR A 97 -5.36 -3.96 4.78
CA TYR A 97 -4.42 -2.87 4.55
C TYR A 97 -5.05 -1.81 3.64
N TRP A 98 -5.85 -2.22 2.64
CA TRP A 98 -6.56 -1.32 1.74
C TRP A 98 -7.46 -0.31 2.47
N ALA A 99 -8.00 -0.62 3.64
CA ALA A 99 -9.03 0.21 4.29
C ALA A 99 -8.49 1.52 4.90
N TYR A 100 -7.17 1.76 4.83
CA TYR A 100 -6.49 2.87 5.49
C TYR A 100 -5.55 3.64 4.55
N ALA A 101 -5.41 4.94 4.81
CA ALA A 101 -4.43 5.80 4.14
C ALA A 101 -3.08 5.72 4.88
N TRP A 102 -2.22 4.77 4.48
CA TRP A 102 -0.90 4.58 5.06
C TRP A 102 0.05 5.75 4.80
N ALA A 103 0.97 6.01 5.72
CA ALA A 103 1.86 7.16 5.65
C ALA A 103 2.67 7.22 4.35
N GLY A 104 3.17 6.08 3.85
CA GLY A 104 3.95 6.02 2.62
C GLY A 104 3.15 6.49 1.39
N GLY A 105 1.92 6.00 1.25
CA GLY A 105 1.00 6.47 0.20
C GLY A 105 0.63 7.94 0.37
N ALA A 106 0.36 8.38 1.61
CA ALA A 106 -0.03 9.76 1.90
C ALA A 106 1.09 10.77 1.57
N VAL A 107 2.36 10.48 1.89
CA VAL A 107 3.46 11.39 1.53
C VAL A 107 3.72 11.45 0.03
N LEU A 108 3.60 10.32 -0.67
CA LEU A 108 3.79 10.29 -2.11
C LEU A 108 2.68 11.07 -2.82
N ALA A 109 1.43 10.87 -2.42
CA ALA A 109 0.30 11.64 -2.90
C ALA A 109 0.46 13.15 -2.62
N ARG A 110 0.88 13.53 -1.40
CA ARG A 110 1.14 14.95 -1.06
C ARG A 110 2.24 15.55 -1.92
N HIS A 111 3.31 14.80 -2.17
CA HIS A 111 4.40 15.23 -3.05
C HIS A 111 3.91 15.46 -4.48
N ILE A 112 3.11 14.54 -5.03
CA ILE A 112 2.54 14.66 -6.37
C ILE A 112 1.64 15.90 -6.50
N LEU A 113 0.74 16.13 -5.53
CA LEU A 113 -0.12 17.31 -5.54
C LEU A 113 0.66 18.62 -5.45
N ASN A 114 1.75 18.65 -4.67
CA ASN A 114 2.61 19.83 -4.56
C ASN A 114 3.52 20.02 -5.80
N HIS A 115 3.80 18.95 -6.53
CA HIS A 115 4.65 18.94 -7.72
C HIS A 115 3.97 18.23 -8.90
N PRO A 116 2.88 18.79 -9.48
CA PRO A 116 2.11 18.09 -10.52
C PRO A 116 2.94 17.68 -11.74
N LYS A 117 4.00 18.44 -12.05
CA LYS A 117 4.95 18.13 -13.14
C LYS A 117 5.63 16.76 -13.01
N THR A 118 5.64 16.17 -11.82
CA THR A 118 6.16 14.81 -11.60
C THR A 118 5.39 13.77 -12.42
N VAL A 119 4.08 13.97 -12.60
CA VAL A 119 3.16 13.03 -13.27
C VAL A 119 2.41 13.61 -14.47
N ALA A 120 2.35 14.94 -14.60
CA ALA A 120 1.55 15.59 -15.65
C ALA A 120 1.91 15.09 -17.06
N GLY A 121 0.90 14.62 -17.81
CA GLY A 121 1.04 14.05 -19.15
C GLY A 121 1.62 12.64 -19.21
N ARG A 122 2.03 12.05 -18.09
CA ARG A 122 2.66 10.72 -18.01
C ARG A 122 1.65 9.62 -17.77
N ARG A 123 1.96 8.43 -18.27
CA ARG A 123 1.31 7.18 -17.92
C ARG A 123 1.93 6.66 -16.64
N VAL A 124 1.13 6.42 -15.61
CA VAL A 124 1.63 6.04 -14.29
C VAL A 124 1.04 4.70 -13.83
N LEU A 125 1.86 3.91 -13.14
CA LEU A 125 1.43 2.73 -12.39
C LEU A 125 1.45 3.06 -10.89
N ASP A 126 0.33 2.89 -10.20
CA ASP A 126 0.23 2.80 -8.75
C ASP A 126 0.33 1.31 -8.34
N LEU A 127 1.48 0.89 -7.81
CA LEU A 127 1.78 -0.49 -7.46
C LEU A 127 1.39 -0.77 -6.00
N GLY A 128 0.54 -1.78 -5.77
CA GLY A 128 0.03 -2.06 -4.43
C GLY A 128 -0.91 -0.94 -3.97
N ALA A 129 -1.85 -0.58 -4.84
CA ALA A 129 -2.59 0.66 -4.76
C ALA A 129 -3.47 0.80 -3.50
N GLY A 130 -3.85 -0.31 -2.85
CA GLY A 130 -4.70 -0.32 -1.66
C GLY A 130 -6.05 0.31 -1.95
N SER A 131 -6.33 1.48 -1.34
CA SER A 131 -7.52 2.29 -1.62
C SER A 131 -7.37 3.28 -2.78
N GLY A 132 -6.19 3.35 -3.42
CA GLY A 132 -5.92 4.15 -4.62
C GLY A 132 -5.42 5.58 -4.37
N ILE A 133 -4.83 5.88 -3.20
CA ILE A 133 -4.57 7.28 -2.79
C ILE A 133 -3.56 7.96 -3.70
N VAL A 134 -2.55 7.20 -4.12
CA VAL A 134 -1.46 7.68 -4.96
C VAL A 134 -1.95 7.83 -6.40
N GLY A 135 -2.68 6.84 -6.93
CA GLY A 135 -3.30 6.90 -8.25
C GLY A 135 -4.28 8.07 -8.39
N ILE A 136 -5.13 8.32 -7.38
CA ILE A 136 -6.06 9.46 -7.37
C ILE A 136 -5.31 10.79 -7.36
N ALA A 137 -4.25 10.91 -6.55
CA ALA A 137 -3.40 12.10 -6.56
C ALA A 137 -2.75 12.33 -7.94
N ALA A 138 -2.28 11.25 -8.58
CA ALA A 138 -1.67 11.33 -9.90
C ALA A 138 -2.66 11.75 -10.99
N ALA A 139 -3.87 11.19 -10.99
CA ALA A 139 -4.94 11.59 -11.91
C ALA A 139 -5.31 13.07 -11.71
N LYS A 140 -5.51 13.52 -10.47
CA LYS A 140 -5.79 14.93 -10.15
C LYS A 140 -4.66 15.87 -10.56
N ALA A 141 -3.41 15.41 -10.51
CA ALA A 141 -2.23 16.16 -10.92
C ALA A 141 -1.97 16.14 -12.44
N GLY A 142 -2.83 15.49 -13.23
CA GLY A 142 -2.83 15.55 -14.68
C GLY A 142 -2.03 14.43 -15.36
N ALA A 143 -1.84 13.28 -14.71
CA ALA A 143 -1.39 12.06 -15.41
C ALA A 143 -2.28 11.79 -16.63
N SER A 144 -1.70 11.35 -17.74
CA SER A 144 -2.45 11.04 -18.96
C SER A 144 -3.19 9.70 -18.87
N GLU A 145 -2.65 8.78 -18.08
CA GLU A 145 -3.25 7.49 -17.76
C GLU A 145 -2.78 7.06 -16.36
N VAL A 146 -3.69 6.52 -15.54
CA VAL A 146 -3.38 5.92 -14.25
C VAL A 146 -3.80 4.46 -14.28
N ILE A 147 -2.86 3.56 -14.04
CA ILE A 147 -3.09 2.14 -13.84
C ILE A 147 -2.86 1.84 -12.36
N ALA A 148 -3.81 1.20 -11.68
CA ALA A 148 -3.66 0.77 -10.29
C ALA A 148 -3.64 -0.76 -10.23
N ALA A 149 -2.54 -1.32 -9.72
CA ALA A 149 -2.40 -2.76 -9.51
C ALA A 149 -2.64 -3.11 -8.04
N GLU A 150 -3.61 -3.99 -7.80
CA GLU A 150 -4.01 -4.43 -6.47
C GLU A 150 -4.41 -5.91 -6.51
N ILE A 151 -4.07 -6.67 -5.47
CA ILE A 151 -4.34 -8.11 -5.37
C ILE A 151 -5.59 -8.41 -4.54
N ASP A 152 -5.94 -7.51 -3.60
CA ASP A 152 -7.12 -7.65 -2.76
C ASP A 152 -8.37 -7.16 -3.50
N ARG A 153 -9.37 -8.06 -3.66
CA ARG A 153 -10.68 -7.75 -4.24
C ARG A 153 -11.39 -6.56 -3.56
N ASN A 154 -11.20 -6.41 -2.26
CA ASN A 154 -11.78 -5.32 -1.48
C ASN A 154 -11.06 -4.00 -1.79
N GLY A 155 -9.74 -4.04 -1.96
CA GLY A 155 -8.94 -2.92 -2.43
C GLY A 155 -9.34 -2.47 -3.84
N VAL A 156 -9.54 -3.42 -4.75
CA VAL A 156 -10.07 -3.14 -6.12
C VAL A 156 -11.40 -2.41 -6.07
N ALA A 157 -12.35 -2.86 -5.26
CA ALA A 157 -13.61 -2.16 -5.07
C ALA A 157 -13.42 -0.76 -4.47
N ALA A 158 -12.55 -0.63 -3.46
CA ALA A 158 -12.23 0.65 -2.84
C ALA A 158 -11.61 1.64 -3.84
N ILE A 159 -10.70 1.22 -4.70
CA ILE A 159 -10.10 2.06 -5.76
C ILE A 159 -11.20 2.61 -6.66
N GLY A 160 -12.11 1.76 -7.16
CA GLY A 160 -13.20 2.20 -8.03
C GLY A 160 -14.12 3.22 -7.35
N LEU A 161 -14.51 2.97 -6.10
CA LEU A 161 -15.37 3.88 -5.34
C LEU A 161 -14.68 5.20 -5.01
N ASN A 162 -13.42 5.16 -4.59
CA ASN A 162 -12.65 6.36 -4.26
C ASN A 162 -12.33 7.17 -5.51
N ALA A 163 -12.02 6.54 -6.64
CA ALA A 163 -11.80 7.22 -7.92
C ALA A 163 -13.06 8.00 -8.34
N ALA A 164 -14.22 7.33 -8.30
CA ALA A 164 -15.51 7.95 -8.59
C ALA A 164 -15.82 9.12 -7.63
N ALA A 165 -15.61 8.95 -6.32
CA ALA A 165 -15.82 10.00 -5.32
C ALA A 165 -14.91 11.23 -5.51
N ASN A 166 -13.80 11.07 -6.23
CA ASN A 166 -12.85 12.12 -6.54
C ASN A 166 -12.98 12.67 -7.97
N GLY A 167 -13.90 12.13 -8.78
CA GLY A 167 -14.13 12.52 -10.18
C GLY A 167 -12.93 12.22 -11.09
N VAL A 168 -12.24 11.10 -10.87
CA VAL A 168 -11.09 10.67 -11.67
C VAL A 168 -11.27 9.26 -12.20
N GLU A 169 -10.63 8.98 -13.34
CA GLU A 169 -10.61 7.65 -13.96
C GLU A 169 -9.30 6.93 -13.63
N ILE A 170 -9.39 5.64 -13.29
CA ILE A 170 -8.26 4.77 -13.00
C ILE A 170 -8.52 3.41 -13.62
N THR A 171 -7.59 2.92 -14.44
CA THR A 171 -7.61 1.55 -14.94
C THR A 171 -7.16 0.61 -13.84
N ILE A 172 -8.02 -0.31 -13.40
CA ILE A 172 -7.70 -1.23 -12.30
C ILE A 172 -7.24 -2.58 -12.87
N VAL A 173 -6.13 -3.07 -12.36
CA VAL A 173 -5.57 -4.39 -12.66
C VAL A 173 -5.62 -5.22 -11.39
N HIS A 174 -6.58 -6.17 -11.34
CA HIS A 174 -6.75 -7.09 -10.21
C HIS A 174 -5.84 -8.32 -10.35
N GLN A 175 -4.52 -8.12 -10.22
CA GLN A 175 -3.56 -9.23 -10.29
C GLN A 175 -2.22 -8.85 -9.65
N ASP A 176 -1.44 -9.86 -9.25
CA ASP A 176 -0.02 -9.66 -8.95
C ASP A 176 0.76 -9.51 -10.26
N ILE A 177 1.26 -8.30 -10.52
CA ILE A 177 2.07 -7.98 -11.71
C ILE A 177 3.58 -8.15 -11.48
N THR A 178 4.01 -8.40 -10.23
CA THR A 178 5.43 -8.34 -9.84
C THR A 178 6.27 -9.47 -10.43
N MET A 179 5.64 -10.53 -10.94
CA MET A 179 6.32 -11.62 -11.68
C MET A 179 6.35 -11.39 -13.20
N GLY A 180 5.61 -10.40 -13.71
CA GLY A 180 5.48 -10.14 -15.14
C GLY A 180 6.55 -9.23 -15.72
N SER A 181 6.40 -8.92 -17.01
CA SER A 181 7.17 -7.90 -17.70
C SER A 181 6.79 -6.49 -17.21
N PRO A 182 7.69 -5.50 -17.30
CA PRO A 182 7.36 -4.11 -17.03
C PRO A 182 6.16 -3.64 -17.88
N PRO A 183 5.18 -2.94 -17.30
CA PRO A 183 4.10 -2.36 -18.07
C PRO A 183 4.58 -1.18 -18.92
N ALA A 184 3.84 -0.84 -19.96
CA ALA A 184 4.15 0.31 -20.81
C ALA A 184 3.75 1.64 -20.12
N VAL A 185 4.43 2.01 -19.05
CA VAL A 185 4.22 3.27 -18.31
C VAL A 185 5.51 4.07 -18.23
N ASP A 186 5.42 5.37 -17.94
CA ASP A 186 6.58 6.24 -17.78
C ASP A 186 7.11 6.27 -16.35
N LEU A 187 6.25 5.94 -15.37
CA LEU A 187 6.53 6.06 -13.94
C LEU A 187 5.79 5.00 -13.13
N VAL A 188 6.50 4.34 -12.22
CA VAL A 188 5.93 3.53 -11.13
C VAL A 188 5.94 4.35 -9.85
N LEU A 189 4.80 4.34 -9.17
CA LEU A 189 4.58 4.92 -7.85
C LEU A 189 4.33 3.76 -6.88
N ALA A 190 5.09 3.69 -5.79
CA ALA A 190 4.98 2.62 -4.79
C ALA A 190 4.88 3.23 -3.40
N GLY A 191 3.67 3.28 -2.85
CA GLY A 191 3.39 3.80 -1.52
C GLY A 191 3.34 2.68 -0.48
N ASP A 192 4.29 2.67 0.46
CA ASP A 192 4.26 1.82 1.65
C ASP A 192 4.26 0.29 1.37
N VAL A 193 4.81 -0.14 0.24
CA VAL A 193 4.83 -1.56 -0.18
C VAL A 193 5.91 -2.41 0.52
N PHE A 194 6.87 -1.79 1.21
CA PHE A 194 7.99 -2.48 1.86
C PHE A 194 7.68 -2.90 3.31
N TYR A 195 6.42 -3.25 3.59
CA TYR A 195 5.93 -3.62 4.93
C TYR A 195 6.33 -5.03 5.40
N GLY A 196 6.95 -5.83 4.53
CA GLY A 196 7.48 -7.14 4.89
C GLY A 196 8.44 -7.74 3.87
N ARG A 197 9.39 -8.53 4.36
CA ARG A 197 10.45 -9.18 3.58
C ARG A 197 9.95 -9.90 2.32
N GLU A 198 8.91 -10.70 2.43
CA GLU A 198 8.38 -11.47 1.28
C GLU A 198 7.85 -10.57 0.17
N VAL A 199 7.26 -9.41 0.54
CA VAL A 199 6.80 -8.41 -0.42
C VAL A 199 8.00 -7.71 -1.05
N ALA A 200 9.01 -7.33 -0.26
CA ALA A 200 10.24 -6.73 -0.76
C ALA A 200 10.98 -7.64 -1.76
N LEU A 201 11.06 -8.95 -1.48
CA LEU A 201 11.68 -9.95 -2.36
C LEU A 201 10.99 -10.08 -3.72
N ARG A 202 9.69 -9.76 -3.82
CA ARG A 202 8.95 -9.76 -5.09
C ARG A 202 8.99 -8.40 -5.78
N VAL A 203 8.80 -7.32 -5.02
CA VAL A 203 8.72 -5.95 -5.54
C VAL A 203 10.07 -5.47 -6.07
N ILE A 204 11.18 -5.70 -5.36
CA ILE A 204 12.50 -5.19 -5.79
C ILE A 204 12.87 -5.68 -7.20
N PRO A 205 12.82 -7.00 -7.51
CA PRO A 205 13.10 -7.47 -8.86
C PRO A 205 12.16 -6.91 -9.93
N PHE A 206 10.90 -6.63 -9.59
CA PHE A 206 9.97 -5.98 -10.51
C PHE A 206 10.37 -4.53 -10.80
N LEU A 207 10.74 -3.76 -9.77
CA LEU A 207 11.23 -2.40 -9.92
C LEU A 207 12.55 -2.37 -10.71
N ASP A 208 13.43 -3.35 -10.53
CA ASP A 208 14.66 -3.48 -11.32
C ASP A 208 14.36 -3.67 -12.81
N ARG A 209 13.37 -4.52 -13.16
CA ARG A 209 12.94 -4.68 -14.55
C ARG A 209 12.33 -3.39 -15.10
N CYS A 210 11.57 -2.64 -14.29
CA CYS A 210 11.03 -1.34 -14.69
C CYS A 210 12.14 -0.33 -14.99
N LEU A 211 13.13 -0.20 -14.10
CA LEU A 211 14.30 0.66 -14.31
C LEU A 211 15.07 0.27 -15.57
N ALA A 212 15.28 -1.04 -15.80
CA ALA A 212 15.96 -1.54 -17.00
C ALA A 212 15.19 -1.22 -18.30
N ALA A 213 13.86 -1.08 -18.23
CA ALA A 213 13.02 -0.64 -19.34
C ALA A 213 12.95 0.91 -19.48
N GLY A 214 13.70 1.67 -18.67
CA GLY A 214 13.71 3.13 -18.70
C GLY A 214 12.54 3.77 -17.95
N ILE A 215 11.78 3.00 -17.17
CA ILE A 215 10.65 3.49 -16.38
C ILE A 215 11.18 4.05 -15.07
N GLU A 216 10.80 5.29 -14.73
CA GLU A 216 11.18 5.87 -13.44
C GLU A 216 10.40 5.23 -12.28
N VAL A 217 10.95 5.26 -11.07
CA VAL A 217 10.30 4.71 -9.89
C VAL A 217 10.40 5.69 -8.72
N LEU A 218 9.25 6.04 -8.14
CA LEU A 218 9.15 6.80 -6.90
C LEU A 218 8.52 5.94 -5.79
N VAL A 219 9.13 6.02 -4.61
CA VAL A 219 8.70 5.30 -3.41
C VAL A 219 8.31 6.30 -2.35
N GLY A 220 7.13 6.15 -1.76
CA GLY A 220 6.73 6.86 -0.54
C GLY A 220 6.74 5.89 0.62
N ASP A 221 7.51 6.17 1.67
CA ASP A 221 7.66 5.20 2.77
C ASP A 221 8.10 5.88 4.08
N PRO A 222 7.54 5.47 5.24
CA PRO A 222 7.94 5.94 6.57
C PRO A 222 9.22 5.28 7.12
N ARG A 223 10.03 4.66 6.25
CA ARG A 223 11.21 3.84 6.56
C ARG A 223 10.85 2.53 7.24
N ARG A 224 9.95 1.77 6.61
CA ARG A 224 9.61 0.39 6.94
C ARG A 224 10.87 -0.48 7.00
N HIS A 225 10.78 -1.57 7.77
CA HIS A 225 11.94 -2.39 8.10
C HIS A 225 12.66 -2.96 6.87
N ASP A 226 11.89 -3.42 5.87
CA ASP A 226 12.40 -4.07 4.66
C ASP A 226 12.60 -3.08 3.50
N LEU A 227 12.58 -1.76 3.78
CA LEU A 227 12.86 -0.72 2.78
C LEU A 227 14.34 -0.78 2.36
N PRO A 228 14.66 -0.91 1.05
CA PRO A 228 16.04 -1.05 0.58
C PRO A 228 16.77 0.31 0.54
N LEU A 229 17.13 0.85 1.71
CA LEU A 229 17.70 2.19 1.85
C LEU A 229 18.91 2.48 0.96
N SER A 230 19.75 1.47 0.68
CA SER A 230 20.91 1.60 -0.22
C SER A 230 20.53 1.90 -1.68
N ARG A 231 19.28 1.63 -2.06
CA ARG A 231 18.72 1.81 -3.41
C ARG A 231 17.86 3.08 -3.51
N LEU A 232 17.89 3.95 -2.50
CA LEU A 232 16.98 5.10 -2.40
C LEU A 232 17.72 6.43 -2.33
N ARG A 233 17.33 7.35 -3.21
CA ARG A 233 17.70 8.76 -3.11
C ARG A 233 16.52 9.56 -2.58
N LEU A 234 16.67 10.16 -1.40
CA LEU A 234 15.64 11.03 -0.82
C LEU A 234 15.39 12.26 -1.69
N LEU A 235 14.13 12.53 -2.00
CA LEU A 235 13.69 13.70 -2.76
C LEU A 235 13.00 14.74 -1.87
N ALA A 236 12.17 14.28 -0.92
CA ALA A 236 11.44 15.13 0.00
C ALA A 236 11.04 14.36 1.27
N GLU A 237 10.78 15.08 2.35
CA GLU A 237 10.19 14.53 3.58
C GLU A 237 8.97 15.34 3.98
N TYR A 238 7.96 14.63 4.49
CA TYR A 238 6.73 15.21 5.00
C TYR A 238 6.40 14.63 6.36
N GLN A 239 5.69 15.43 7.15
CA GLN A 239 5.12 15.01 8.42
C GLN A 239 3.65 14.65 8.18
N VAL A 240 3.36 13.35 8.10
CA VAL A 240 2.00 12.84 7.96
C VAL A 240 1.73 11.81 9.08
N PRO A 241 0.51 11.72 9.60
CA PRO A 241 0.15 10.65 10.52
C PRO A 241 0.28 9.30 9.83
N ASP A 242 0.79 8.28 10.53
CA ASP A 242 0.71 6.90 10.08
C ASP A 242 -0.49 6.19 10.73
N PHE A 243 -0.91 5.08 10.15
CA PHE A 243 -1.95 4.26 10.76
C PHE A 243 -1.47 3.71 12.11
N GLY A 244 -2.34 3.82 13.14
CA GLY A 244 -2.04 3.41 14.51
C GLY A 244 -1.38 4.48 15.39
N ASP A 245 -1.01 5.63 14.82
CA ASP A 245 -0.50 6.74 15.63
C ASP A 245 -1.63 7.36 16.49
N ALA A 246 -1.32 7.61 17.77
CA ALA A 246 -2.22 8.36 18.63
C ALA A 246 -2.39 9.79 18.08
N LYS A 247 -3.55 10.43 18.34
CA LYS A 247 -3.85 11.79 17.85
C LYS A 247 -2.77 12.83 18.20
N ASP A 248 -2.01 12.59 19.27
CA ASP A 248 -0.96 13.47 19.78
C ASP A 248 0.46 12.88 19.63
N ALA A 249 0.64 11.80 18.86
CA ALA A 249 1.95 11.20 18.64
C ALA A 249 2.83 12.13 17.79
N ALA A 250 4.12 12.19 18.11
CA ALA A 250 5.10 12.91 17.30
C ALA A 250 5.12 12.29 15.90
N LEU A 251 4.76 13.09 14.89
CA LEU A 251 4.78 12.67 13.50
C LEU A 251 6.20 12.21 13.12
N LYS A 252 6.29 11.03 12.49
CA LYS A 252 7.56 10.51 12.00
C LYS A 252 7.81 11.04 10.59
N PRO A 253 9.04 11.47 10.28
CA PRO A 253 9.38 11.91 8.94
C PRO A 253 9.22 10.73 7.98
N SER A 254 8.26 10.88 7.07
CA SER A 254 8.01 9.94 5.99
C SER A 254 8.56 10.52 4.69
N GLY A 255 9.29 9.70 3.94
CA GLY A 255 10.08 10.17 2.81
C GLY A 255 9.44 9.85 1.47
N VAL A 256 9.71 10.70 0.49
CA VAL A 256 9.56 10.40 -0.92
C VAL A 256 10.95 10.21 -1.51
N PHE A 257 11.15 9.07 -2.15
CA PHE A 257 12.44 8.62 -2.64
C PHE A 257 12.35 8.31 -4.13
N ARG A 258 13.45 8.53 -4.84
CA ARG A 258 13.70 7.89 -6.13
C ARG A 258 14.35 6.54 -5.87
N PHE A 259 13.81 5.47 -6.46
CA PHE A 259 14.44 4.16 -6.45
C PHE A 259 15.48 4.09 -7.57
N GLU A 260 16.69 3.68 -7.24
CA GLU A 260 17.84 3.68 -8.13
C GLU A 260 18.32 2.24 -8.38
N ALA A 261 18.92 2.02 -9.55
CA ALA A 261 19.54 0.75 -9.89
C ALA A 261 20.69 0.45 -8.90
N GLU A 262 21.00 -0.83 -8.70
CA GLU A 262 22.14 -1.20 -7.89
C GLU A 262 23.40 -0.64 -8.56
N THR A 263 24.12 0.24 -7.88
CA THR A 263 25.46 0.61 -8.34
C THR A 263 26.35 -0.61 -8.13
N ALA A 264 26.83 -1.20 -9.23
CA ALA A 264 27.85 -2.22 -9.15
C ALA A 264 29.02 -1.67 -8.29
N PRO A 265 29.54 -2.43 -7.32
CA PRO A 265 30.66 -1.96 -6.53
C PRO A 265 31.80 -1.59 -7.48
N ALA A 266 32.32 -0.36 -7.36
CA ALA A 266 33.48 0.06 -8.11
C ALA A 266 34.59 -0.97 -7.86
N LEU A 267 35.04 -1.66 -8.91
CA LEU A 267 36.17 -2.58 -8.84
C LEU A 267 37.34 -1.84 -8.20
N ALA A 268 37.62 -2.16 -6.94
CA ALA A 268 38.71 -1.57 -6.19
C ALA A 268 40.02 -1.97 -6.86
N GLY A 269 40.71 -0.98 -7.42
CA GLY A 269 42.14 -1.03 -7.71
C GLY A 269 42.55 -2.00 -8.82
N ALA A 270 42.58 -1.51 -10.06
CA ALA A 270 43.57 -1.99 -11.01
C ALA A 270 44.96 -1.83 -10.36
N ILE A 271 45.57 -2.97 -9.99
CA ILE A 271 46.95 -3.06 -9.56
C ILE A 271 47.79 -2.45 -10.69
N LYS A 272 48.37 -1.27 -10.44
CA LYS A 272 49.41 -0.73 -11.32
C LYS A 272 50.58 -1.71 -11.29
N PRO A 273 51.08 -2.21 -12.43
CA PRO A 273 52.33 -2.94 -12.44
C PRO A 273 53.44 -1.98 -12.01
N SER A 274 54.20 -2.37 -11.00
CA SER A 274 55.40 -1.66 -10.56
C SER A 274 56.48 -1.70 -11.66
N PRO A 275 57.33 -0.65 -11.75
CA PRO A 275 58.30 -0.47 -12.83
C PRO A 275 59.44 -1.50 -12.83
#